data_AF-A0A661B149-F1
#
_entry.id   AF-A0A661B149-F1
#
_cell.length_a   1.000
_cell.length_b   1.000
_cell.length_c   1.000
_cell.angle_alpha   90.00
_cell.angle_beta   90.00
_cell.angle_gamma   90.00
#
_symmetry.space_group_name_H-M   'P 1'
#
loop_
_entity.id
_entity.type
_entity.pdbx_description
1 polymer ?
#
loop_
_entity_poly.entity_id
_entity_poly.type
_entity_poly.pdbx_seq_one_letter_code
_entity_poly.pdbx_strand_id
1 'polypeptide(L)'
;MVENKRYKIYKYLIEGYYPGQIAKHLKIDKGYVSKVIKQLEQGGYIQCINPNGKPKFYAATKKPFKETSKLTKQTPDKLTRLRHRRNIVEVQKCSFKFKLLSEPQIQKWDRVWSIRGVKFFQYAHPFENFGNIIFRRAKGSSEDNLIIILPRILIEKPHLKHVERILTDFAVKAGNWFQKRFKCRLGLPEMAQKPHFAVPIKEPPLIPVLQKSSFKVGENIFADSSPPDLIPEFESTDFRDVVNYLEGIEKVKFLEDKLSIVEKRVDDVEKIIERSVDELSKAVMRTNEAVARLAEQISMLTENINRLVGNSNIDRKPPSPDDREVA
;
A
#
# COMPACT_ATOMS: atom_id res chain seq x y z
N MET A 1 -15.11 3.78 12.36
CA MET A 1 -15.99 2.86 11.61
C MET A 1 -16.35 3.53 10.30
N VAL A 2 -15.85 3.02 9.17
CA VAL A 2 -16.27 3.52 7.85
C VAL A 2 -17.61 2.86 7.55
N GLU A 3 -18.69 3.52 7.94
CA GLU A 3 -20.06 3.05 7.72
C GLU A 3 -20.27 2.79 6.21
N ASN A 4 -20.69 1.57 5.87
CA ASN A 4 -20.67 1.04 4.50
C ASN A 4 -21.48 1.95 3.56
N LYS A 5 -20.88 2.43 2.47
CA LYS A 5 -21.53 3.33 1.49
C LYS A 5 -22.89 2.79 1.01
N ARG A 6 -23.05 1.46 0.91
CA ARG A 6 -24.32 0.82 0.54
C ARG A 6 -25.40 0.98 1.62
N TYR A 7 -25.03 0.89 2.90
CA TYR A 7 -25.94 1.09 4.02
C TYR A 7 -26.36 2.55 4.14
N LYS A 8 -25.43 3.50 3.93
CA LYS A 8 -25.77 4.92 3.84
C LYS A 8 -26.76 5.22 2.72
N ILE A 9 -26.54 4.65 1.53
CA ILE A 9 -27.48 4.78 0.41
C ILE A 9 -28.86 4.23 0.79
N TYR A 10 -28.94 3.04 1.40
CA TYR A 10 -30.21 2.47 1.88
C TYR A 10 -30.92 3.40 2.88
N LYS A 11 -30.19 3.93 3.87
CA LYS A 11 -30.74 4.83 4.89
C LYS A 11 -31.30 6.11 4.25
N TYR A 12 -30.53 6.77 3.40
CA TYR A 12 -30.98 7.98 2.70
C TYR A 12 -32.19 7.74 1.80
N LEU A 13 -32.29 6.57 1.14
CA LEU A 13 -33.45 6.25 0.31
C LEU A 13 -34.74 6.18 1.13
N ILE A 14 -34.69 5.61 2.34
CA ILE A 14 -35.85 5.48 3.24
C ILE A 14 -36.20 6.80 3.90
N GLU A 15 -35.20 7.65 4.12
CA GLU A 15 -35.37 9.04 4.57
C GLU A 15 -35.93 9.97 3.47
N GLY A 16 -36.21 9.44 2.28
CA GLY A 16 -36.89 10.16 1.20
C GLY A 16 -35.97 10.93 0.26
N TYR A 17 -34.65 10.74 0.34
CA TYR A 17 -33.72 11.37 -0.59
C TYR A 17 -33.77 10.69 -1.96
N TYR A 18 -33.81 11.50 -3.03
CA TYR A 18 -33.75 10.96 -4.38
C TYR A 18 -32.29 10.69 -4.83
N PRO A 19 -32.06 9.81 -5.82
CA PRO A 19 -30.72 9.31 -6.13
C PRO A 19 -29.66 10.39 -6.43
N GLY A 20 -30.08 11.52 -7.02
CA GLY A 20 -29.20 12.67 -7.28
C GLY A 20 -28.72 13.37 -6.00
N GLN A 21 -29.59 13.55 -5.00
CA GLN A 21 -29.20 14.10 -3.70
C GLN A 21 -28.24 13.17 -2.98
N ILE A 22 -28.51 11.86 -3.00
CA ILE A 22 -27.65 10.87 -2.35
C ILE A 22 -26.24 10.90 -2.94
N ALA A 23 -26.12 10.96 -4.27
CA ALA A 23 -24.84 11.07 -4.95
C ALA A 23 -24.05 12.32 -4.50
N LYS A 24 -24.74 13.47 -4.40
CA LYS A 24 -24.16 14.74 -3.95
C LYS A 24 -23.73 14.70 -2.47
N HIS A 25 -24.59 14.20 -1.57
CA HIS A 25 -24.31 14.11 -0.14
C HIS A 25 -23.14 13.17 0.18
N LEU A 26 -23.06 12.03 -0.53
CA LEU A 26 -22.03 11.02 -0.29
C LEU A 26 -20.76 11.24 -1.12
N LYS A 27 -20.72 12.25 -2.00
CA LYS A 27 -19.63 12.50 -2.96
C LYS A 27 -19.26 11.22 -3.75
N ILE A 28 -20.27 10.57 -4.33
CA ILE A 28 -20.13 9.34 -5.12
C ILE A 28 -20.84 9.45 -6.47
N ASP A 29 -20.39 8.65 -7.43
CA ASP A 29 -20.98 8.62 -8.77
C ASP A 29 -22.48 8.21 -8.76
N LYS A 30 -23.28 8.88 -9.61
CA LYS A 30 -24.72 8.65 -9.75
C LYS A 30 -25.03 7.27 -10.35
N GLY A 31 -24.15 6.76 -11.22
CA GLY A 31 -24.22 5.40 -11.75
C GLY A 31 -24.03 4.35 -10.65
N TYR A 32 -23.10 4.57 -9.72
CA TYR A 32 -22.93 3.72 -8.54
C TYR A 32 -24.17 3.68 -7.65
N VAL A 33 -24.78 4.84 -7.35
CA VAL A 33 -26.04 4.91 -6.58
C VAL A 33 -27.15 4.13 -7.30
N SER A 34 -27.30 4.32 -8.61
CA SER A 34 -28.30 3.62 -9.43
C SER A 34 -28.11 2.09 -9.42
N LYS A 35 -26.86 1.63 -9.47
CA LYS A 35 -26.51 0.20 -9.37
C LYS A 35 -26.90 -0.37 -8.00
N VAL A 36 -26.63 0.37 -6.92
CA VAL A 36 -26.97 -0.05 -5.56
C VAL A 36 -28.49 -0.13 -5.38
N ILE A 37 -29.24 0.85 -5.88
CA ILE A 37 -30.72 0.86 -5.84
C ILE A 37 -31.27 -0.40 -6.51
N LYS A 38 -30.84 -0.72 -7.74
CA LYS A 38 -31.27 -1.93 -8.44
C LYS A 38 -31.01 -3.19 -7.62
N GLN A 39 -29.85 -3.30 -6.96
CA GLN A 39 -29.54 -4.44 -6.12
C GLN A 39 -30.38 -4.51 -4.83
N LEU A 40 -30.77 -3.37 -4.26
CA LEU A 40 -31.63 -3.32 -3.09
C LEU A 40 -33.07 -3.68 -3.45
N GLU A 41 -33.55 -3.22 -4.60
CA GLU A 41 -34.88 -3.52 -5.16
C GLU A 41 -34.99 -4.99 -5.56
N GLN A 42 -34.04 -5.52 -6.35
CA GLN A 42 -33.96 -6.95 -6.70
C GLN A 42 -33.81 -7.85 -5.46
N GLY A 43 -33.10 -7.35 -4.44
CA GLY A 43 -32.96 -8.05 -3.16
C GLY A 43 -34.23 -8.04 -2.30
N GLY A 44 -35.25 -7.30 -2.71
CA GLY A 44 -36.50 -7.12 -1.97
C GLY A 44 -36.31 -6.39 -0.66
N TYR A 45 -35.36 -5.47 -0.56
CA TYR A 45 -35.09 -4.68 0.65
C TYR A 45 -35.79 -3.31 0.61
N ILE A 46 -35.90 -2.73 -0.58
CA ILE A 46 -36.63 -1.48 -0.83
C ILE A 46 -37.63 -1.69 -1.97
N GLN A 47 -38.64 -0.85 -2.04
CA GLN A 47 -39.60 -0.79 -3.14
C GLN A 47 -39.78 0.66 -3.61
N CYS A 48 -39.90 0.87 -4.93
CA CYS A 48 -40.19 2.21 -5.47
C CYS A 48 -41.66 2.56 -5.23
N ILE A 49 -41.92 3.68 -4.55
CA ILE A 49 -43.28 4.12 -4.21
C ILE A 49 -43.95 4.92 -5.33
N ASN A 50 -43.17 5.41 -6.30
CA ASN A 50 -43.65 6.20 -7.44
C ASN A 50 -42.93 5.78 -8.75
N PRO A 51 -43.22 4.59 -9.31
CA PRO A 51 -42.46 4.02 -10.42
C PRO A 51 -42.41 4.92 -11.67
N ASN A 52 -43.46 5.71 -11.90
CA ASN A 52 -43.60 6.63 -13.03
C ASN A 52 -43.18 8.07 -12.70
N GLY A 53 -42.86 8.39 -11.45
CA GLY A 53 -42.49 9.72 -11.00
C GLY A 53 -41.02 10.07 -11.24
N LYS A 54 -40.75 11.34 -11.48
CA LYS A 54 -39.39 11.91 -11.53
C LYS A 54 -39.33 13.11 -10.56
N PRO A 55 -38.55 13.05 -9.47
CA PRO A 55 -37.64 11.97 -9.08
C PRO A 55 -38.34 10.72 -8.49
N LYS A 56 -37.64 9.58 -8.51
CA LYS A 56 -38.09 8.33 -7.87
C LYS A 56 -37.77 8.33 -6.38
N PHE A 57 -38.72 7.85 -5.58
CA PHE A 57 -38.67 7.65 -4.14
C PHE A 57 -38.82 6.17 -3.81
N TYR A 58 -38.30 5.79 -2.65
CA TYR A 58 -38.23 4.39 -2.22
C TYR A 58 -38.64 4.28 -0.75
N ALA A 59 -39.22 3.15 -0.39
CA ALA A 59 -39.54 2.80 1.00
C ALA A 59 -38.91 1.46 1.37
N ALA A 60 -38.66 1.26 2.67
CA ALA A 60 -38.23 -0.03 3.20
C ALA A 60 -39.34 -1.08 3.06
N THR A 61 -38.96 -2.32 2.76
CA THR A 61 -39.87 -3.47 2.81
C THR A 61 -39.86 -4.12 4.19
N LYS A 62 -40.70 -5.15 4.40
CA LYS A 62 -40.68 -5.98 5.62
C LYS A 62 -39.39 -6.81 5.77
N LYS A 63 -38.58 -6.95 4.72
CA LYS A 63 -37.31 -7.70 4.76
C LYS A 63 -36.21 -6.80 5.33
N PRO A 64 -35.63 -7.12 6.50
CA PRO A 64 -34.64 -6.26 7.11
C PRO A 64 -33.37 -6.22 6.26
N PHE A 65 -32.97 -5.01 5.84
CA PHE A 65 -31.64 -4.78 5.30
C PHE A 65 -30.65 -4.71 6.44
N LYS A 66 -30.20 -5.87 6.92
CA LYS A 66 -29.08 -5.94 7.85
C LYS A 66 -27.83 -5.50 7.10
N GLU A 67 -27.00 -4.68 7.74
CA GLU A 67 -25.61 -4.45 7.32
C GLU A 67 -24.91 -5.80 7.36
N THR A 68 -25.08 -6.57 6.29
CA THR A 68 -24.19 -7.67 6.02
C THR A 68 -22.88 -6.96 5.73
N SER A 69 -22.02 -6.92 6.75
CA SER A 69 -20.59 -7.10 6.54
C SER A 69 -20.47 -8.34 5.65
N LYS A 70 -20.62 -8.13 4.34
CA LYS A 70 -20.34 -9.14 3.36
C LYS A 70 -18.82 -9.27 3.38
N LEU A 71 -18.32 -9.99 4.38
CA LEU A 71 -17.33 -11.02 4.12
C LEU A 71 -18.00 -11.91 3.08
N THR A 72 -17.84 -11.52 1.81
CA THR A 72 -18.20 -12.32 0.66
C THR A 72 -17.64 -13.72 0.87
N LYS A 73 -18.36 -14.76 0.44
CA LYS A 73 -17.75 -16.06 0.10
C LYS A 73 -16.40 -15.79 -0.56
N GLN A 74 -15.33 -15.99 0.18
CA GLN A 74 -13.97 -15.84 -0.32
C GLN A 74 -13.68 -17.17 -0.99
N THR A 75 -13.97 -17.22 -2.30
CA THR A 75 -13.42 -18.28 -3.14
C THR A 75 -11.89 -18.23 -3.08
N PRO A 76 -11.17 -19.35 -3.20
CA PRO A 76 -9.71 -19.38 -3.21
C PRO A 76 -9.09 -18.32 -4.13
N ASP A 77 -9.69 -18.10 -5.30
CA ASP A 77 -9.33 -17.06 -6.27
C ASP A 77 -9.39 -15.61 -5.76
N LYS A 78 -10.30 -15.31 -4.82
CA LYS A 78 -10.37 -13.98 -4.20
C LYS A 78 -9.33 -13.82 -3.10
N LEU A 79 -8.96 -14.89 -2.40
CA LEU A 79 -7.85 -14.88 -1.44
C LEU A 79 -6.54 -14.58 -2.18
N THR A 80 -6.27 -15.22 -3.32
CA THR A 80 -5.10 -14.90 -4.17
C THR A 80 -5.12 -13.45 -4.67
N ARG A 81 -6.26 -12.94 -5.15
CA ARG A 81 -6.35 -11.53 -5.60
C ARG A 81 -6.21 -10.50 -4.47
N LEU A 82 -6.64 -10.82 -3.26
CA LEU A 82 -6.53 -9.93 -2.09
C LEU A 82 -5.12 -9.97 -1.47
N ARG A 83 -4.44 -11.12 -1.49
CA ARG A 83 -3.03 -11.27 -1.06
C ARG A 83 -2.09 -10.29 -1.76
N HIS A 84 -2.41 -9.85 -2.98
CA HIS A 84 -1.61 -8.86 -3.70
C HIS A 84 -1.79 -7.41 -3.24
N ARG A 85 -2.74 -7.08 -2.36
CA ARG A 85 -2.92 -5.70 -1.85
C ARG A 85 -1.94 -5.40 -0.72
N ARG A 86 -1.27 -4.26 -0.78
CA ARG A 86 -0.25 -3.83 0.20
C ARG A 86 -0.78 -3.58 1.63
N ASN A 87 -2.10 -3.45 1.79
CA ASN A 87 -2.73 -3.12 3.08
C ASN A 87 -3.38 -4.32 3.78
N ILE A 88 -3.16 -5.53 3.29
CA ILE A 88 -3.76 -6.75 3.83
C ILE A 88 -2.67 -7.57 4.52
N VAL A 89 -2.95 -7.95 5.76
CA VAL A 89 -2.13 -8.85 6.58
C VAL A 89 -2.90 -10.15 6.76
N GLU A 90 -2.21 -11.26 6.54
CA GLU A 90 -2.73 -12.60 6.78
C GLU A 90 -2.54 -12.94 8.26
N VAL A 91 -3.62 -13.35 8.92
CA VAL A 91 -3.62 -13.76 10.32
C VAL A 91 -3.83 -15.25 10.36
N GLN A 92 -2.86 -15.97 10.94
CA GLN A 92 -2.80 -17.41 10.89
C GLN A 92 -2.43 -18.02 12.25
N LYS A 93 -2.46 -19.37 12.31
CA LYS A 93 -2.04 -20.16 13.47
C LYS A 93 -2.80 -19.81 14.77
N CYS A 94 -4.03 -19.29 14.66
CA CYS A 94 -4.83 -18.92 15.82
C CYS A 94 -5.75 -20.06 16.28
N SER A 95 -5.70 -20.38 17.57
CA SER A 95 -6.59 -21.36 18.17
C SER A 95 -7.10 -20.95 19.54
N PHE A 96 -8.32 -21.38 19.85
CA PHE A 96 -9.00 -21.11 21.12
C PHE A 96 -9.37 -22.43 21.80
N LYS A 97 -9.08 -22.52 23.09
CA LYS A 97 -9.47 -23.62 23.99
C LYS A 97 -10.79 -23.26 24.66
N PHE A 98 -11.68 -24.24 24.72
CA PHE A 98 -12.92 -24.18 25.48
C PHE A 98 -12.99 -25.41 26.37
N LYS A 99 -13.29 -25.23 27.65
CA LYS A 99 -13.59 -26.36 28.52
C LYS A 99 -14.93 -27.00 28.10
N LEU A 100 -14.97 -28.32 27.94
CA LEU A 100 -16.23 -29.03 27.73
C LEU A 100 -16.92 -29.21 29.08
N LEU A 101 -18.10 -28.61 29.23
CA LEU A 101 -18.93 -28.71 30.43
C LEU A 101 -19.90 -29.90 30.36
N SER A 102 -20.21 -30.36 29.15
CA SER A 102 -20.96 -31.59 28.93
C SER A 102 -20.43 -32.32 27.71
N GLU A 103 -20.49 -33.65 27.74
CA GLU A 103 -19.98 -34.49 26.65
C GLU A 103 -20.81 -34.28 25.37
N PRO A 104 -20.18 -34.12 24.20
CA PRO A 104 -20.90 -33.92 22.96
C PRO A 104 -21.50 -35.23 22.42
N GLN A 105 -22.74 -35.17 21.95
CA GLN A 105 -23.45 -36.27 21.31
C GLN A 105 -22.96 -36.42 19.86
N ILE A 106 -21.83 -37.11 19.68
CA ILE A 106 -21.17 -37.22 18.38
C ILE A 106 -21.28 -38.64 17.84
N GLN A 107 -21.78 -38.76 16.61
CA GLN A 107 -21.90 -40.04 15.91
C GLN A 107 -20.75 -40.30 14.90
N LYS A 108 -20.02 -39.27 14.45
CA LYS A 108 -18.86 -39.47 13.54
C LYS A 108 -17.86 -38.31 13.65
N TRP A 109 -16.60 -38.66 13.89
CA TRP A 109 -15.45 -37.75 13.82
C TRP A 109 -14.66 -38.03 12.54
N ASP A 110 -13.98 -37.03 11.98
CA ASP A 110 -13.20 -37.20 10.74
C ASP A 110 -11.89 -37.94 11.01
N ARG A 111 -11.28 -37.67 12.17
CA ARG A 111 -10.04 -38.32 12.59
C ARG A 111 -10.03 -38.52 14.10
N VAL A 112 -9.52 -39.66 14.54
CA VAL A 112 -9.32 -39.99 15.96
C VAL A 112 -7.93 -40.56 16.14
N TRP A 113 -7.19 -40.09 17.14
CA TRP A 113 -5.85 -40.59 17.48
C TRP A 113 -5.56 -40.37 18.96
N SER A 114 -4.50 -40.99 19.48
CA SER A 114 -4.09 -40.83 20.87
C SER A 114 -2.61 -40.47 20.96
N ILE A 115 -2.25 -39.56 21.85
CA ILE A 115 -0.85 -39.18 22.13
C ILE A 115 -0.70 -39.09 23.65
N ARG A 116 0.26 -39.82 24.22
CA ARG A 116 0.61 -39.77 25.66
C ARG A 116 -0.62 -39.86 26.59
N GLY A 117 -1.54 -40.78 26.30
CA GLY A 117 -2.74 -41.01 27.11
C GLY A 117 -3.89 -40.02 26.87
N VAL A 118 -3.73 -39.00 26.02
CA VAL A 118 -4.80 -38.07 25.63
C VAL A 118 -5.39 -38.53 24.30
N LYS A 119 -6.72 -38.70 24.24
CA LYS A 119 -7.44 -39.06 23.02
C LYS A 119 -7.93 -37.80 22.32
N PHE A 120 -7.55 -37.65 21.06
CA PHE A 120 -7.92 -36.55 20.20
C PHE A 120 -8.97 -36.96 19.20
N PHE A 121 -9.93 -36.08 18.98
CA PHE A 121 -10.97 -36.23 17.98
C PHE A 121 -11.07 -34.96 17.16
N GLN A 122 -11.07 -35.08 15.84
CA GLN A 122 -11.09 -33.93 14.94
C GLN A 122 -12.29 -33.98 14.01
N TYR A 123 -12.89 -32.82 13.80
CA TYR A 123 -13.95 -32.58 12.84
C TYR A 123 -13.71 -31.23 12.14
N ALA A 124 -13.74 -31.21 10.82
CA ALA A 124 -13.57 -30.01 10.01
C ALA A 124 -14.92 -29.59 9.41
N HIS A 125 -15.27 -28.31 9.54
CA HIS A 125 -16.50 -27.77 8.96
C HIS A 125 -16.21 -26.56 8.06
N PRO A 126 -16.66 -26.56 6.80
CA PRO A 126 -16.61 -25.38 5.95
C PRO A 126 -17.66 -24.35 6.36
N PHE A 127 -17.22 -23.19 6.82
CA PHE A 127 -18.09 -22.02 7.01
C PHE A 127 -18.03 -21.15 5.75
N GLU A 128 -19.20 -20.78 5.21
CA GLU A 128 -19.32 -20.10 3.91
C GLU A 128 -18.40 -18.88 3.72
N ASN A 129 -18.12 -18.12 4.80
CA ASN A 129 -17.35 -16.88 4.71
C ASN A 129 -16.00 -16.92 5.43
N PHE A 130 -15.64 -18.06 6.03
CA PHE A 130 -14.45 -18.18 6.86
C PHE A 130 -13.53 -19.29 6.38
N GLY A 131 -14.04 -20.23 5.58
CA GLY A 131 -13.28 -21.42 5.20
C GLY A 131 -13.46 -22.53 6.24
N ASN A 132 -12.50 -23.45 6.27
CA ASN A 132 -12.59 -24.64 7.10
C ASN A 132 -12.15 -24.34 8.53
N ILE A 133 -13.10 -24.41 9.47
CA ILE A 133 -12.79 -24.37 10.90
C ILE A 133 -12.57 -25.81 11.37
N ILE A 134 -11.50 -26.04 12.11
CA ILE A 134 -11.18 -27.35 12.67
C ILE A 134 -11.55 -27.35 14.15
N PHE A 135 -12.39 -28.30 14.54
CA PHE A 135 -12.76 -28.60 15.90
C PHE A 135 -11.97 -29.82 16.36
N ARG A 136 -11.17 -29.67 17.40
CA ARG A 136 -10.36 -30.75 17.96
C ARG A 136 -10.69 -30.92 19.45
N ARG A 137 -11.38 -32.00 19.80
CA ARG A 137 -11.57 -32.41 21.19
C ARG A 137 -10.32 -33.13 21.68
N ALA A 138 -9.81 -32.74 22.83
CA ALA A 138 -8.73 -33.40 23.55
C ALA A 138 -9.28 -33.92 24.88
N LYS A 139 -9.45 -35.24 24.99
CA LYS A 139 -9.97 -35.94 26.17
C LYS A 139 -8.82 -36.63 26.89
N GLY A 140 -8.38 -36.05 28.00
CA GLY A 140 -7.45 -36.64 28.95
C GLY A 140 -8.16 -37.31 30.12
N SER A 141 -7.41 -37.70 31.14
CA SER A 141 -7.94 -38.27 32.39
C SER A 141 -8.62 -37.21 33.27
N SER A 142 -8.08 -35.99 33.31
CA SER A 142 -8.56 -34.89 34.16
C SER A 142 -9.21 -33.73 33.40
N GLU A 143 -8.92 -33.58 32.10
CA GLU A 143 -9.42 -32.48 31.29
C GLU A 143 -10.10 -32.97 30.01
N ASP A 144 -11.21 -32.31 29.66
CA ASP A 144 -11.87 -32.46 28.38
C ASP A 144 -12.06 -31.09 27.75
N ASN A 145 -11.36 -30.84 26.66
CA ASN A 145 -11.28 -29.53 26.04
C ASN A 145 -11.62 -29.61 24.56
N LEU A 146 -12.31 -28.60 24.06
CA LEU A 146 -12.48 -28.36 22.65
C LEU A 146 -11.51 -27.26 22.21
N ILE A 147 -10.64 -27.57 21.27
CA ILE A 147 -9.75 -26.62 20.62
C ILE A 147 -10.37 -26.27 19.27
N ILE A 148 -10.71 -25.00 19.07
CA ILE A 148 -11.19 -24.46 17.81
C ILE A 148 -10.00 -23.80 17.12
N ILE A 149 -9.57 -24.37 16.01
CA ILE A 149 -8.50 -23.83 15.17
C ILE A 149 -9.16 -23.04 14.06
N LEU A 150 -8.88 -21.74 14.05
CA LEU A 150 -9.42 -20.84 13.05
C LEU A 150 -8.61 -20.96 11.75
N PRO A 151 -9.26 -20.83 10.58
CA PRO A 151 -8.58 -20.75 9.31
C PRO A 151 -7.76 -19.47 9.22
N ARG A 152 -6.94 -19.36 8.17
CA ARG A 152 -6.24 -18.12 7.86
C ARG A 152 -7.24 -17.03 7.48
N ILE A 153 -7.07 -15.84 8.03
CA ILE A 153 -7.99 -14.71 7.83
C ILE A 153 -7.20 -13.52 7.30
N LEU A 154 -7.71 -12.88 6.25
CA LEU A 154 -7.16 -11.64 5.74
C LEU A 154 -7.76 -10.44 6.48
N ILE A 155 -6.91 -9.59 7.05
CA ILE A 155 -7.31 -8.40 7.80
C ILE A 155 -6.65 -7.16 7.19
N GLU A 156 -7.43 -6.11 6.97
CA GLU A 156 -6.88 -4.83 6.54
C GLU A 156 -6.17 -4.14 7.71
N LYS A 157 -5.05 -3.48 7.43
CA LYS A 157 -4.19 -2.79 8.40
C LYS A 157 -4.94 -1.96 9.47
N PRO A 158 -5.97 -1.14 9.15
CA PRO A 158 -6.70 -0.35 10.16
C PRO A 158 -7.44 -1.19 11.22
N HIS A 159 -7.69 -2.46 10.94
CA HIS A 159 -8.42 -3.38 11.80
C HIS A 159 -7.51 -4.27 12.66
N LEU A 160 -6.20 -4.28 12.42
CA LEU A 160 -5.24 -5.11 13.17
C LEU A 160 -5.26 -4.83 14.68
N LYS A 161 -5.47 -3.58 15.08
CA LYS A 161 -5.63 -3.19 16.50
C LYS A 161 -6.83 -3.85 17.21
N HIS A 162 -7.73 -4.48 16.47
CA HIS A 162 -8.92 -5.17 16.99
C HIS A 162 -8.90 -6.66 16.68
N VAL A 163 -7.77 -7.20 16.22
CA VAL A 163 -7.66 -8.59 15.76
C VAL A 163 -8.06 -9.61 16.81
N GLU A 164 -7.59 -9.45 18.05
CA GLU A 164 -7.90 -10.40 19.13
C GLU A 164 -9.40 -10.48 19.41
N ARG A 165 -10.08 -9.33 19.42
CA ARG A 165 -11.54 -9.26 19.58
C ARG A 165 -12.25 -9.93 18.41
N ILE A 166 -11.83 -9.65 17.18
CA ILE A 166 -12.40 -10.25 15.97
C ILE A 166 -12.27 -11.77 16.00
N LEU A 167 -11.08 -12.28 16.33
CA LEU A 167 -10.79 -13.71 16.42
C LEU A 167 -11.59 -14.38 17.54
N THR A 168 -11.68 -13.73 18.71
CA THR A 168 -12.48 -14.23 19.85
C THR A 168 -13.96 -14.32 19.49
N ASP A 169 -14.52 -13.28 18.87
CA ASP A 169 -15.91 -13.28 18.41
C ASP A 169 -16.19 -14.41 17.41
N PHE A 170 -15.21 -14.74 16.55
CA PHE A 170 -15.32 -15.87 15.63
C PHE A 170 -15.24 -17.22 16.34
N ALA A 171 -14.31 -17.37 17.29
CA ALA A 171 -14.20 -18.58 18.09
C ALA A 171 -15.50 -18.84 18.87
N VAL A 172 -16.10 -17.81 19.47
CA VAL A 172 -17.40 -17.91 20.16
C VAL A 172 -18.52 -18.32 19.21
N LYS A 173 -18.59 -17.75 18.00
CA LYS A 173 -19.60 -18.15 17.00
C LYS A 173 -19.42 -19.61 16.56
N ALA A 174 -18.18 -20.04 16.33
CA ALA A 174 -17.86 -21.42 15.99
C ALA A 174 -18.20 -22.37 17.15
N GLY A 175 -17.89 -21.98 18.39
CA GLY A 175 -18.25 -22.72 19.60
C GLY A 175 -19.76 -22.87 19.76
N ASN A 176 -20.52 -21.79 19.61
CA ASN A 176 -21.98 -21.81 19.64
C ASN A 176 -22.58 -22.72 18.56
N TRP A 177 -21.99 -22.72 17.36
CA TRP A 177 -22.38 -23.64 16.29
C TRP A 177 -22.12 -25.10 16.71
N PHE A 178 -20.94 -25.39 17.26
CA PHE A 178 -20.56 -26.72 17.73
C PHE A 178 -21.50 -27.22 18.84
N GLN A 179 -21.80 -26.37 19.83
CA GLN A 179 -22.76 -26.66 20.90
C GLN A 179 -24.13 -27.05 20.38
N LYS A 180 -24.66 -26.31 19.39
CA LYS A 180 -25.96 -26.62 18.77
C LYS A 180 -25.89 -27.91 17.97
N ARG A 181 -24.83 -28.11 17.18
CA ARG A 181 -24.66 -29.27 16.30
C ARG A 181 -24.54 -30.58 17.07
N PHE A 182 -23.79 -30.56 18.16
CA PHE A 182 -23.44 -31.75 18.94
C PHE A 182 -24.06 -31.78 20.34
N LYS A 183 -25.04 -30.89 20.60
CA LYS A 183 -25.83 -30.84 21.83
C LYS A 183 -24.98 -30.86 23.11
N CYS A 184 -23.98 -29.98 23.17
CA CYS A 184 -23.05 -29.89 24.30
C CYS A 184 -23.00 -28.48 24.90
N ARG A 185 -22.33 -28.35 26.05
CA ARG A 185 -22.04 -27.09 26.71
C ARG A 185 -20.54 -26.81 26.73
N LEU A 186 -20.16 -25.60 26.36
CA LEU A 186 -18.79 -25.11 26.40
C LEU A 186 -18.67 -24.03 27.49
N GLY A 187 -17.49 -23.94 28.09
CA GLY A 187 -17.09 -22.82 28.95
C GLY A 187 -16.73 -21.58 28.13
N LEU A 188 -16.01 -20.65 28.77
CA LEU A 188 -15.52 -19.46 28.11
C LEU A 188 -14.34 -19.77 27.17
N PRO A 189 -14.15 -18.99 26.08
CA PRO A 189 -13.00 -19.09 25.22
C PRO A 189 -11.72 -18.64 25.94
N GLU A 190 -10.66 -19.43 25.80
CA GLU A 190 -9.30 -19.08 26.19
C GLU A 190 -8.40 -19.13 24.96
N MET A 191 -7.53 -18.15 24.76
CA MET A 191 -6.61 -18.16 23.62
C MET A 191 -5.51 -19.20 23.87
N ALA A 192 -5.50 -20.28 23.09
CA ALA A 192 -4.55 -21.38 23.25
C ALA A 192 -3.25 -21.11 22.48
N GLN A 193 -3.38 -20.51 21.30
CA GLN A 193 -2.26 -20.10 20.47
C GLN A 193 -2.51 -18.68 19.96
N LYS A 194 -1.56 -17.78 20.25
CA LYS A 194 -1.58 -16.41 19.74
C LYS A 194 -1.48 -16.41 18.21
N PRO A 195 -2.17 -15.49 17.53
CA PRO A 195 -2.07 -15.38 16.09
C PRO A 195 -0.65 -15.00 15.65
N HIS A 196 -0.24 -15.53 14.50
CA HIS A 196 0.90 -15.01 13.75
C HIS A 196 0.37 -14.12 12.64
N PHE A 197 1.09 -13.04 12.36
CA PHE A 197 0.79 -12.07 11.33
C PHE A 197 1.77 -12.28 10.18
N ALA A 198 1.25 -12.42 8.97
CA ALA A 198 2.04 -12.73 7.79
C ALA A 198 1.72 -11.77 6.64
N VAL A 199 2.74 -11.44 5.86
CA VAL A 199 2.61 -10.66 4.63
C VAL A 199 3.37 -11.36 3.52
N PRO A 200 2.77 -11.54 2.33
CA PRO A 200 3.45 -12.15 1.20
C PRO A 200 4.57 -11.25 0.68
N ILE A 201 5.71 -11.87 0.42
CA ILE A 201 6.91 -11.26 -0.16
C ILE A 201 6.70 -11.14 -1.66
N LYS A 202 6.99 -9.96 -2.21
CA LYS A 202 6.70 -9.64 -3.63
C LYS A 202 7.96 -9.40 -4.44
N GLU A 203 9.10 -9.29 -3.77
CA GLU A 203 10.40 -8.98 -4.32
C GLU A 203 10.93 -10.21 -5.09
N PRO A 204 11.01 -10.17 -6.44
CA PRO A 204 11.46 -11.30 -7.23
C PRO A 204 12.82 -11.89 -6.82
N PRO A 205 13.82 -11.10 -6.38
CA PRO A 205 15.09 -11.65 -5.91
C PRO A 205 14.99 -12.50 -4.63
N LEU A 206 14.04 -12.19 -3.75
CA LEU A 206 13.90 -12.87 -2.45
C LEU A 206 13.11 -14.17 -2.54
N ILE A 207 12.18 -14.25 -3.50
CA ILE A 207 11.29 -15.42 -3.67
C ILE A 207 12.08 -16.74 -3.84
N PRO A 208 13.06 -16.86 -4.76
CA PRO A 208 13.80 -18.11 -4.95
C PRO A 208 14.65 -18.52 -3.75
N VAL A 209 15.14 -17.54 -2.98
CA VAL A 209 15.93 -17.78 -1.77
C VAL A 209 15.05 -18.38 -0.67
N LEU A 210 13.86 -17.81 -0.51
CA LEU A 210 12.89 -18.22 0.52
C LEU A 210 12.16 -19.52 0.23
N GLN A 211 12.11 -19.92 -1.04
CA GLN A 211 11.67 -21.26 -1.42
C GLN A 211 12.67 -22.35 -1.03
N LYS A 212 13.96 -22.01 -0.83
CA LYS A 212 15.03 -22.96 -0.49
C LYS A 212 15.45 -22.91 0.97
N SER A 213 15.23 -21.78 1.63
CA SER A 213 15.70 -21.53 2.99
C SER A 213 14.74 -20.61 3.73
N SER A 214 14.70 -20.73 5.06
CA SER A 214 14.10 -19.72 5.92
C SER A 214 15.20 -18.89 6.57
N PHE A 215 14.92 -17.63 6.85
CA PHE A 215 15.84 -16.78 7.61
C PHE A 215 15.09 -15.87 8.58
N LYS A 216 15.81 -15.45 9.60
CA LYS A 216 15.31 -14.55 10.62
C LYS A 216 15.79 -13.14 10.31
N VAL A 217 14.89 -12.16 10.31
CA VAL A 217 15.22 -10.75 10.13
C VAL A 217 15.03 -10.04 11.46
N GLY A 218 16.13 -9.68 12.10
CA GLY A 218 16.09 -9.14 13.47
C GLY A 218 15.60 -10.18 14.48
N GLU A 219 14.88 -9.73 15.52
CA GLU A 219 14.52 -10.59 16.66
C GLU A 219 13.18 -11.32 16.51
N ASN A 220 12.20 -10.75 15.83
CA ASN A 220 10.80 -11.23 15.86
C ASN A 220 10.21 -11.54 14.48
N ILE A 221 10.95 -11.32 13.40
CA ILE A 221 10.46 -11.53 12.04
C ILE A 221 11.13 -12.78 11.46
N PHE A 222 10.30 -13.68 10.96
CA PHE A 222 10.71 -14.85 10.21
C PHE A 222 10.30 -14.69 8.76
N ALA A 223 11.17 -15.08 7.84
CA ALA A 223 10.87 -15.13 6.43
C ALA A 223 11.00 -16.58 5.98
N ASP A 224 9.92 -17.16 5.49
CA ASP A 224 9.90 -18.55 5.04
C ASP A 224 8.83 -18.79 3.97
N SER A 225 8.89 -19.98 3.37
CA SER A 225 7.88 -20.51 2.47
C SER A 225 7.34 -21.79 3.11
N SER A 226 6.26 -21.63 3.88
CA SER A 226 5.67 -22.73 4.66
C SER A 226 4.47 -23.38 3.94
N PRO A 227 4.26 -24.70 4.09
CA PRO A 227 3.04 -25.36 3.62
C PRO A 227 1.76 -24.72 4.21
N PRO A 228 0.61 -24.82 3.51
CA PRO A 228 0.37 -25.65 2.33
C PRO A 228 0.57 -24.94 0.97
N ASP A 229 0.73 -23.62 0.95
CA ASP A 229 0.77 -22.82 -0.26
C ASP A 229 2.17 -22.45 -0.73
N LEU A 230 3.20 -22.65 0.10
CA LEU A 230 4.60 -22.41 -0.25
C LEU A 230 4.84 -20.99 -0.81
N ILE A 231 4.04 -20.03 -0.34
CA ILE A 231 4.20 -18.63 -0.67
C ILE A 231 5.24 -18.06 0.30
N PRO A 232 6.32 -17.43 -0.19
CA PRO A 232 7.24 -16.71 0.66
C PRO A 232 6.54 -15.58 1.41
N GLU A 233 6.64 -15.60 2.73
CA GLU A 233 5.96 -14.67 3.62
C GLU A 233 6.92 -14.15 4.70
N PHE A 234 6.71 -12.90 5.13
CA PHE A 234 7.25 -12.39 6.38
C PHE A 234 6.23 -12.63 7.48
N GLU A 235 6.58 -13.45 8.48
CA GLU A 235 5.79 -13.75 9.66
C GLU A 235 6.34 -13.04 10.91
N SER A 236 5.47 -12.50 11.76
CA SER A 236 5.79 -12.09 13.14
C SER A 236 4.64 -12.41 14.09
N THR A 237 4.96 -12.58 15.37
CA THR A 237 3.97 -12.67 16.45
C THR A 237 3.42 -11.31 16.87
N ASP A 238 4.06 -10.21 16.45
CA ASP A 238 3.59 -8.84 16.68
C ASP A 238 3.18 -8.20 15.36
N PHE A 239 1.92 -7.76 15.28
CA PHE A 239 1.40 -7.11 14.08
C PHE A 239 2.14 -5.79 13.76
N ARG A 240 2.74 -5.14 14.76
CA ARG A 240 3.49 -3.89 14.58
C ARG A 240 4.72 -4.09 13.70
N ASP A 241 5.40 -5.21 13.84
CA ASP A 241 6.59 -5.52 13.04
C ASP A 241 6.22 -5.63 11.56
N VAL A 242 5.13 -6.36 11.27
CA VAL A 242 4.61 -6.54 9.92
C VAL A 242 4.12 -5.22 9.31
N VAL A 243 3.48 -4.38 10.12
CA VAL A 243 3.04 -3.03 9.70
C VAL A 243 4.25 -2.14 9.41
N ASN A 244 5.27 -2.14 10.26
CA ASN A 244 6.48 -1.36 10.07
C ASN A 244 7.23 -1.79 8.81
N TYR A 245 7.28 -3.09 8.53
CA TYR A 245 7.84 -3.62 7.28
C TYR A 245 7.08 -3.09 6.06
N LEU A 246 5.75 -3.19 6.05
CA LEU A 246 4.91 -2.68 4.96
C LEU A 246 5.10 -1.17 4.74
N GLU A 247 5.13 -0.38 5.81
CA GLU A 247 5.37 1.06 5.74
C GLU A 247 6.79 1.40 5.29
N GLY A 248 7.78 0.61 5.71
CA GLY A 248 9.17 0.75 5.32
C GLY A 248 9.35 0.66 3.81
N ILE A 249 8.73 -0.34 3.18
CA ILE A 249 8.76 -0.50 1.72
C ILE A 249 8.15 0.72 1.02
N GLU A 250 7.04 1.25 1.52
CA GLU A 250 6.40 2.42 0.92
C GLU A 250 7.27 3.67 1.04
N LYS A 251 7.93 3.86 2.19
CA LYS A 251 8.88 4.96 2.40
C LYS A 251 10.10 4.84 1.49
N VAL A 252 10.68 3.65 1.36
CA VAL A 252 11.83 3.42 0.47
C VAL A 252 11.46 3.73 -0.97
N LYS A 253 10.33 3.19 -1.46
CA LYS A 253 9.87 3.49 -2.82
C LYS A 253 9.62 4.99 -3.05
N PHE A 254 9.03 5.68 -2.07
CA PHE A 254 8.84 7.12 -2.16
C PHE A 254 10.17 7.88 -2.26
N LEU A 255 11.19 7.46 -1.51
CA LEU A 255 12.53 8.04 -1.59
C LEU A 255 13.21 7.76 -2.93
N GLU A 256 13.08 6.54 -3.47
CA GLU A 256 13.58 6.17 -4.81
C GLU A 256 12.94 7.05 -5.91
N ASP A 257 11.62 7.21 -5.87
CA ASP A 257 10.89 8.07 -6.82
C ASP A 257 11.37 9.54 -6.72
N LYS A 258 11.65 10.03 -5.51
CA LYS A 258 12.18 11.38 -5.29
C LYS A 258 13.62 11.53 -5.77
N LEU A 259 14.45 10.53 -5.54
CA LEU A 259 15.85 10.52 -5.97
C LEU A 259 15.94 10.56 -7.50
N SER A 260 15.15 9.74 -8.20
CA SER A 260 15.12 9.74 -9.66
C SER A 260 14.72 11.11 -10.25
N ILE A 261 13.82 11.84 -9.58
CA ILE A 261 13.47 13.22 -9.97
C ILE A 261 14.67 14.15 -9.79
N VAL A 262 15.42 14.00 -8.69
CA VAL A 262 16.61 14.81 -8.42
C VAL A 262 17.70 14.51 -9.44
N GLU A 263 17.99 13.24 -9.72
CA GLU A 263 18.96 12.81 -10.74
C GLU A 263 18.65 13.46 -12.09
N LYS A 264 17.39 13.37 -12.55
CA LYS A 264 16.97 14.00 -13.79
C LYS A 264 17.17 15.52 -13.79
N ARG A 265 16.91 16.19 -12.67
CA ARG A 265 17.12 17.64 -12.55
C ARG A 265 18.60 18.01 -12.56
N VAL A 266 19.47 17.17 -11.97
CA VAL A 266 20.92 17.34 -12.02
C VAL A 266 21.39 17.22 -13.46
N ASP A 267 20.98 16.17 -14.18
CA ASP A 267 21.30 15.99 -15.61
C ASP A 267 20.85 17.19 -16.47
N ASP A 268 19.66 17.73 -16.20
CA ASP A 268 19.15 18.91 -16.91
C ASP A 268 19.98 20.16 -16.61
N VAL A 269 20.42 20.35 -15.37
CA VAL A 269 21.30 21.46 -14.96
C VAL A 269 22.69 21.31 -15.57
N GLU A 270 23.27 20.10 -15.58
CA GLU A 270 24.56 19.83 -16.23
C GLU A 270 24.52 20.22 -17.71
N LYS A 271 23.47 19.82 -18.44
CA LYS A 271 23.27 20.21 -19.85
C LYS A 271 23.14 21.73 -20.04
N ILE A 272 22.52 22.44 -19.11
CA ILE A 272 22.41 23.91 -19.16
C ILE A 272 23.78 24.54 -18.95
N ILE A 273 24.55 24.04 -17.98
CA ILE A 273 25.91 24.53 -17.69
C ILE A 273 26.81 24.30 -18.90
N GLU A 274 26.80 23.10 -19.49
CA GLU A 274 27.58 22.78 -20.68
C GLU A 274 27.29 23.75 -21.83
N ARG A 275 26.02 24.02 -22.12
CA ARG A 275 25.61 25.00 -23.14
C ARG A 275 26.09 26.41 -22.81
N SER A 276 25.91 26.84 -21.56
CA SER A 276 26.29 28.19 -21.13
C SER A 276 27.81 28.38 -21.20
N VAL A 277 28.59 27.36 -20.86
CA VAL A 277 30.06 27.37 -20.97
C VAL A 277 30.51 27.43 -22.43
N ASP A 278 29.86 26.69 -23.34
CA ASP A 278 30.15 26.75 -24.78
C ASP A 278 29.81 28.13 -25.36
N GLU A 279 28.65 28.70 -25.01
CA GLU A 279 28.26 30.05 -25.42
C GLU A 279 29.22 31.12 -24.89
N LEU A 280 29.60 31.03 -23.61
CA LEU A 280 30.58 31.95 -23.02
C LEU A 280 31.94 31.84 -23.70
N SER A 281 32.40 30.61 -23.98
CA SER A 281 33.67 30.38 -24.68
C SER A 281 33.67 31.03 -26.06
N LYS A 282 32.57 30.89 -26.82
CA LYS A 282 32.39 31.57 -28.11
C LYS A 282 32.39 33.09 -27.98
N ALA A 283 31.73 33.65 -26.96
CA ALA A 283 31.69 35.09 -26.72
C ALA A 283 33.09 35.64 -26.37
N VAL A 284 33.84 34.93 -25.53
CA VAL A 284 35.23 35.28 -25.18
C VAL A 284 36.13 35.26 -26.42
N MET A 285 36.03 34.23 -27.26
CA MET A 285 36.79 34.17 -28.52
C MET A 285 36.52 35.37 -29.43
N ARG A 286 35.25 35.73 -29.64
CA ARG A 286 34.87 36.92 -30.43
C ARG A 286 35.43 38.22 -29.86
N THR A 287 35.44 38.33 -28.53
CA THR A 287 35.98 39.51 -27.84
C THR A 287 37.48 39.59 -28.03
N ASN A 288 38.20 38.47 -27.90
CA ASN A 288 39.64 38.41 -28.12
C ASN A 288 40.00 38.78 -29.57
N GLU A 289 39.24 38.29 -30.56
CA GLU A 289 39.41 38.67 -31.96
C GLU A 289 39.20 40.18 -32.19
N ALA A 290 38.17 40.77 -31.56
CA ALA A 290 37.92 42.20 -31.66
C ALA A 290 39.04 43.04 -31.03
N VAL A 291 39.56 42.62 -29.88
CA VAL A 291 40.71 43.25 -29.20
C VAL A 291 41.97 43.16 -30.06
N ALA A 292 42.23 42.02 -30.69
CA ALA A 292 43.37 41.85 -31.59
C ALA A 292 43.31 42.81 -32.78
N ARG A 293 42.12 42.96 -33.41
CA ARG A 293 41.92 43.93 -34.50
C ARG A 293 42.12 45.38 -34.04
N LEU A 294 41.64 45.73 -32.85
CA LEU A 294 41.86 47.07 -32.29
C LEU A 294 43.35 47.33 -32.04
N ALA A 295 44.09 46.35 -31.51
CA ALA A 295 45.52 46.46 -31.29
C ALA A 295 46.28 46.70 -32.62
N GLU A 296 45.90 46.00 -33.69
CA GLU A 296 46.46 46.19 -35.04
C GLU A 296 46.16 47.60 -35.58
N GLN A 297 44.91 48.07 -35.44
CA GLN A 297 44.52 49.42 -35.82
C GLN A 297 45.30 50.50 -35.07
N ILE A 298 45.50 50.31 -33.75
CA ILE A 298 46.32 51.22 -32.92
C ILE A 298 47.77 51.20 -33.41
N SER A 299 48.33 50.02 -33.70
CA SER A 299 49.70 49.89 -34.22
C SER A 299 49.88 50.65 -35.54
N MET A 300 48.96 50.48 -36.49
CA MET A 300 48.95 51.23 -37.75
C MET A 300 48.82 52.75 -37.53
N LEU A 301 47.96 53.17 -36.60
CA LEU A 301 47.80 54.58 -36.26
C LEU A 301 49.10 55.15 -35.68
N THR A 302 49.75 54.44 -34.77
CA THR A 302 51.05 54.81 -34.20
C THR A 302 52.12 54.93 -35.28
N GLU A 303 52.17 53.99 -36.24
CA GLU A 303 53.10 54.09 -37.36
C GLU A 303 52.84 55.31 -38.24
N ASN A 304 51.56 55.59 -38.55
CA ASN A 304 51.17 56.78 -39.32
C ASN A 304 51.52 58.08 -38.59
N ILE A 305 51.30 58.16 -37.28
CA ILE A 305 51.71 59.31 -36.45
C ILE A 305 53.23 59.47 -36.50
N ASN A 306 54.00 58.39 -36.31
CA ASN A 306 55.46 58.45 -36.37
C ASN A 306 55.98 58.91 -37.74
N ARG A 307 55.33 58.53 -38.84
CA ARG A 307 55.65 59.04 -40.18
C ARG A 307 55.36 60.53 -40.33
N LEU A 308 54.23 61.00 -39.82
CA LEU A 308 53.87 62.43 -39.83
C LEU A 308 54.86 63.26 -39.01
N VAL A 309 55.25 62.78 -37.83
CA VAL A 309 56.19 63.46 -36.93
C VAL A 309 57.65 63.34 -37.42
N GLY A 310 58.05 62.21 -37.99
CA GLY A 310 59.37 62.00 -38.57
C GLY A 310 59.66 62.88 -39.79
N ASN A 311 58.63 63.20 -40.58
CA ASN A 311 58.75 64.13 -41.71
C ASN A 311 58.82 65.61 -41.29
N SER A 312 58.47 65.97 -40.05
CA SER A 312 58.59 67.35 -39.56
C SER A 312 60.02 67.76 -39.12
N ASN A 313 61.02 66.89 -39.29
CA ASN A 313 62.43 67.17 -38.94
C ASN A 313 63.39 67.31 -40.14
N ILE A 314 62.89 67.44 -41.37
CA ILE A 314 63.73 67.75 -42.54
C ILE A 314 63.66 69.26 -42.82
N ASP A 315 64.83 69.89 -42.79
CA ASP A 315 65.15 71.29 -43.09
C ASP A 315 64.70 72.40 -42.12
N ARG A 316 65.39 72.47 -40.98
CA ARG A 316 65.82 73.78 -40.45
C ARG A 316 67.33 73.79 -40.28
N LYS A 317 68.03 74.11 -41.38
CA LYS A 317 69.42 74.54 -41.37
C LYS A 317 69.51 75.80 -40.49
N PRO A 318 70.32 75.85 -39.42
CA PRO A 318 70.49 77.07 -38.65
C PRO A 318 71.17 78.12 -39.52
N PRO A 319 70.81 79.41 -39.43
CA PRO A 319 71.56 80.45 -40.12
C PRO A 319 72.97 80.55 -39.52
N SER A 320 73.96 80.56 -40.41
CA SER A 320 75.36 80.84 -40.08
C SER A 320 75.47 82.26 -39.52
N PRO A 321 76.16 82.47 -38.38
CA PRO A 321 76.57 83.79 -37.92
C PRO A 321 77.84 84.22 -38.67
N ASP A 322 77.99 85.53 -38.91
CA ASP A 322 79.03 86.25 -39.67
C ASP A 322 78.56 86.52 -41.12
N ASP A 323 78.19 87.76 -41.49
CA ASP A 323 79.09 88.91 -41.53
C ASP A 323 78.54 90.19 -40.87
N ARG A 324 79.27 90.68 -39.87
CA ARG A 324 79.41 92.11 -39.58
C ARG A 324 80.45 92.68 -40.54
N GLU A 325 80.16 93.82 -41.17
CA GLU A 325 80.94 95.08 -41.14
C GLU A 325 80.92 95.91 -42.44
N VAL A 326 80.65 97.21 -42.21
CA VAL A 326 81.11 98.43 -42.92
C VAL A 326 80.42 98.80 -44.25
N ALA A 327 79.47 99.74 -44.16
CA ALA A 327 79.67 101.16 -44.51
C ALA A 327 78.48 102.01 -44.02
#